data_AF-A0A0F9HER7-F1
#
_entry.id   AF-A0A0F9HER7-F1
#
_cell.length_a   1.000
_cell.length_b   1.000
_cell.length_c   1.000
_cell.angle_alpha   90.00
_cell.angle_beta   90.00
_cell.angle_gamma   90.00
#
_symmetry.space_group_name_H-M   'P 1'
#
loop_
_entity.id
_entity.type
_entity.pdbx_description
1 polymer ?
#
loop_
_entity_poly.entity_id
_entity_poly.type
_entity_poly.pdbx_seq_one_letter_code
_entity_poly.pdbx_strand_id
1 'polypeptide(L)'
;MVIKKKETKKTPVLPSIEDIINRGGATTIESKVSEQTLESEIRFTLRIPAKLIKKVDEARSSRVGNVSRNQWILEAISKVVK
;
A
#
# COMPACT_ATOMS: atom_id res chain seq x y z
N MET A 1 -11.87 41.33 -10.51
CA MET A 1 -10.98 40.16 -10.32
C MET A 1 -10.87 39.88 -8.83
N VAL A 2 -11.34 38.72 -8.36
CA VAL A 2 -11.37 38.37 -6.93
C VAL A 2 -10.11 37.57 -6.59
N ILE A 3 -9.22 38.15 -5.78
CA ILE A 3 -8.00 37.49 -5.32
C ILE A 3 -8.39 36.55 -4.17
N LYS A 4 -8.36 35.23 -4.42
CA LYS A 4 -8.54 34.22 -3.36
C LYS A 4 -7.28 34.16 -2.49
N LYS A 5 -7.46 34.43 -1.19
CA LYS A 5 -6.43 34.33 -0.15
C LYS A 5 -6.00 32.86 -0.01
N LYS A 6 -4.71 32.56 -0.16
CA LYS A 6 -4.15 31.22 0.05
C LYS A 6 -4.11 30.92 1.55
N GLU A 7 -4.75 29.83 1.97
CA GLU A 7 -4.69 29.33 3.34
C GLU A 7 -3.30 28.76 3.64
N THR A 8 -2.67 29.27 4.69
CA THR A 8 -1.37 28.82 5.18
C THR A 8 -1.53 27.46 5.88
N LYS A 9 -0.83 26.44 5.38
CA LYS A 9 -0.81 25.10 6.00
C LYS A 9 -0.20 25.21 7.40
N LYS A 10 -0.96 24.83 8.42
CA LYS A 10 -0.53 24.81 9.82
C LYS A 10 0.66 23.86 9.99
N THR A 11 1.72 24.35 10.65
CA THR A 11 2.91 23.57 10.98
C THR A 11 2.52 22.42 11.92
N PRO A 12 2.91 21.16 11.65
CA PRO A 12 2.65 20.06 12.56
C PRO A 12 3.41 20.28 13.87
N VAL A 13 2.66 20.35 14.97
CA VAL A 13 3.23 20.46 16.32
C VAL A 13 3.83 19.10 16.69
N LEU A 14 5.10 19.09 17.08
CA LEU A 14 5.77 17.90 17.55
C LEU A 14 5.25 17.51 18.95
N PRO A 15 5.17 16.22 19.28
CA PRO A 15 4.74 15.76 20.62
C PRO A 15 5.72 16.21 21.71
N SER A 16 5.21 16.37 22.94
CA SER A 16 6.00 16.82 24.09
C SER A 16 7.04 15.77 24.49
N ILE A 17 8.17 16.22 25.05
CA ILE A 17 9.30 15.36 25.44
C ILE A 17 8.87 14.33 26.48
N GLU A 18 7.98 14.71 27.40
CA GLU A 18 7.41 13.85 28.43
C GLU A 18 6.60 12.68 27.83
N ASP A 19 5.89 12.92 26.73
CA ASP A 19 5.11 11.88 26.04
C ASP A 19 6.05 10.84 25.39
N ILE A 20 7.24 11.26 24.97
CA ILE A 20 8.26 10.39 24.37
C ILE A 20 8.95 9.55 25.45
N ILE A 21 9.28 10.15 26.60
CA ILE A 21 9.95 9.47 27.71
C ILE A 21 9.02 8.40 28.33
N ASN A 22 7.75 8.73 28.55
CA ASN A 22 6.76 7.80 29.10
C ASN A 22 6.43 6.63 28.16
N ARG A 23 6.74 6.76 26.86
CA ARG A 23 6.49 5.73 25.84
C ARG A 23 7.51 4.59 25.84
N GLY A 24 8.56 4.67 26.66
CA GLY A 24 9.43 3.54 27.04
C GLY A 24 9.80 2.57 25.90
N GLY A 25 10.76 2.94 25.04
CA GLY A 25 11.46 1.99 24.16
C GLY A 25 10.61 1.18 23.16
N ALA A 26 9.32 1.49 22.98
CA ALA A 26 8.46 0.80 22.02
C ALA A 26 8.73 1.26 20.58
N THR A 27 9.93 0.95 20.07
CA THR A 27 10.32 1.09 18.65
C THR A 27 10.06 -0.19 17.86
N THR A 28 8.98 -0.89 18.17
CA THR A 28 8.32 -1.78 17.21
C THR A 28 6.92 -1.23 17.02
N ILE A 29 6.81 -0.30 16.07
CA ILE A 29 5.52 0.02 15.49
C ILE A 29 5.16 -1.24 14.68
N GLU A 30 4.61 -2.25 15.35
CA GLU A 30 3.80 -3.22 14.65
C GLU A 30 2.72 -2.39 13.95
N SER A 31 2.73 -2.42 12.63
CA SER A 31 1.71 -1.76 11.83
C SER A 31 0.38 -2.41 12.19
N LYS A 32 -0.32 -1.85 13.17
CA LYS A 32 -1.73 -2.15 13.41
C LYS A 32 -2.44 -1.74 12.13
N VAL A 33 -2.74 -2.73 11.31
CA VAL A 33 -3.64 -2.62 10.17
C VAL A 33 -4.96 -2.12 10.76
N SER A 34 -5.28 -0.85 10.58
CA SER A 34 -6.59 -0.32 10.97
C SER A 34 -7.63 -0.97 10.06
N GLU A 35 -8.87 -1.14 10.51
CA GLU A 35 -9.94 -1.69 9.66
C GLU A 35 -10.14 -0.89 8.36
N GLN A 36 -9.88 0.42 8.38
CA GLN A 36 -9.84 1.29 7.19
C GLN A 36 -8.73 0.91 6.18
N THR A 37 -7.69 0.19 6.63
CA THR A 37 -6.62 -0.34 5.79
C THR A 37 -7.04 -1.63 5.06
N LEU A 38 -8.06 -2.36 5.55
CA LEU A 38 -8.52 -3.60 4.92
C LEU A 38 -9.33 -3.37 3.65
N GLU A 39 -9.99 -2.21 3.55
CA GLU A 39 -10.84 -1.84 2.40
C GLU A 39 -10.13 -0.91 1.41
N SER A 40 -8.93 -0.43 1.73
CA SER A 40 -8.16 0.45 0.85
C SER A 40 -7.16 -0.31 -0.02
N GLU A 41 -6.95 0.18 -1.24
CA GLU A 41 -5.94 -0.37 -2.15
C GLU A 41 -4.54 -0.12 -1.60
N ILE A 42 -3.79 -1.21 -1.34
CA ILE A 42 -2.40 -1.13 -0.88
C ILE A 42 -1.47 -1.36 -2.07
N ARG A 43 -0.63 -0.37 -2.37
CA ARG A 43 0.49 -0.54 -3.30
C ARG A 43 1.70 -1.06 -2.56
N PHE A 44 2.22 -2.20 -3.00
CA PHE A 44 3.48 -2.76 -2.49
C PHE A 44 4.42 -3.14 -3.63
N THR A 45 5.71 -3.16 -3.32
CA THR A 45 6.78 -3.55 -4.25
C THR A 45 7.28 -4.94 -3.89
N LEU A 46 7.33 -5.86 -4.84
CA LEU A 46 7.79 -7.23 -4.63
C LEU A 46 9.02 -7.53 -5.48
N ARG A 47 10.03 -8.19 -4.89
CA ARG A 47 11.18 -8.72 -5.62
C ARG A 47 10.85 -10.13 -6.09
N ILE A 48 10.76 -10.34 -7.40
CA ILE A 48 10.40 -11.63 -8.00
C ILE A 48 11.42 -11.98 -9.10
N PRO A 49 11.86 -13.24 -9.19
CA PRO A 49 12.66 -13.70 -10.32
C PRO A 49 11.99 -13.39 -11.67
N ALA A 50 12.76 -12.87 -12.63
CA ALA A 50 12.27 -12.51 -13.96
C ALA A 50 11.60 -13.69 -14.69
N LYS A 51 12.07 -14.92 -14.43
CA LYS A 51 11.48 -16.16 -14.97
C LYS A 51 10.00 -16.33 -14.59
N LEU A 52 9.60 -15.91 -13.38
CA LEU A 52 8.21 -16.00 -12.94
C LEU A 52 7.35 -14.93 -13.59
N ILE A 53 7.85 -13.69 -13.72
CA ILE A 53 7.14 -12.63 -14.43
C ILE A 53 6.86 -13.03 -15.89
N LYS A 54 7.84 -13.66 -16.56
CA LYS A 54 7.65 -14.16 -17.93
C LYS A 54 6.50 -15.17 -18.02
N LYS A 55 6.44 -16.13 -17.08
CA LYS A 55 5.33 -17.10 -17.00
C LYS A 55 3.98 -16.41 -16.77
N VAL A 56 3.94 -15.37 -15.94
CA VAL A 56 2.71 -14.58 -15.72
C VAL A 56 2.28 -13.86 -17.00
N ASP A 57 3.22 -13.24 -17.71
CA ASP A 57 2.92 -12.53 -18.95
C ASP A 57 2.39 -13.48 -20.04
N GLU A 58 2.97 -14.67 -20.18
CA GLU A 58 2.50 -15.74 -21.09
C GLU A 58 1.11 -16.26 -20.72
N ALA A 59 0.86 -16.54 -19.44
CA ALA A 59 -0.44 -17.03 -18.97
C ALA A 59 -1.55 -15.96 -18.98
N ARG A 60 -1.15 -14.68 -19.05
CA ARG A 60 -2.06 -13.54 -19.19
C ARG A 60 -2.41 -13.29 -20.65
N SER A 61 -1.45 -13.40 -21.57
CA SER A 61 -1.69 -13.19 -23.01
C SER A 61 -2.58 -14.26 -23.64
N SER A 62 -2.63 -15.46 -23.05
CA SER A 62 -3.51 -16.55 -23.50
C SER A 62 -4.99 -16.33 -23.17
N ARG A 63 -5.34 -15.29 -22.41
CA ARG A 63 -6.73 -15.01 -22.02
C ARG A 63 -7.42 -14.07 -23.00
N VAL A 64 -8.74 -14.24 -23.14
CA VAL A 64 -9.58 -13.32 -23.90
C VAL A 64 -9.78 -12.04 -23.08
N GLY A 65 -9.40 -10.90 -23.65
CA GLY A 65 -9.50 -9.59 -23.02
C GLY A 65 -8.20 -9.08 -22.40
N ASN A 66 -8.15 -7.79 -22.10
CA ASN A 66 -6.96 -7.14 -21.56
C ASN A 66 -6.96 -7.19 -20.03
N VAL A 67 -6.26 -8.17 -19.45
CA VAL A 67 -6.10 -8.32 -18.01
C VAL A 67 -4.78 -7.69 -17.58
N SER A 68 -4.76 -6.89 -16.52
CA SER A 68 -3.50 -6.34 -15.98
C SER A 68 -2.69 -7.42 -15.25
N ARG A 69 -1.38 -7.23 -15.09
CA ARG A 69 -0.56 -8.18 -14.30
C ARG A 69 -1.06 -8.30 -12.87
N ASN A 70 -1.41 -7.17 -12.25
CA ASN A 70 -1.91 -7.13 -10.88
C ASN A 70 -3.20 -7.93 -10.75
N GLN A 71 -4.15 -7.74 -11.67
CA GLN A 71 -5.41 -8.49 -11.68
C GLN A 71 -5.17 -9.99 -11.80
N TRP A 72 -4.31 -10.40 -12.75
CA TRP A 72 -3.99 -11.81 -12.94
C TRP A 72 -3.36 -12.43 -11.68
N ILE A 73 -2.43 -11.71 -11.02
CA ILE A 73 -1.77 -12.16 -9.80
C ILE A 73 -2.78 -12.29 -8.65
N LEU A 74 -3.67 -11.31 -8.46
CA LEU A 74 -4.70 -11.36 -7.42
C LEU A 74 -5.65 -12.54 -7.60
N GLU A 75 -6.07 -12.80 -8.84
CA GLU A 75 -6.91 -13.96 -9.15
C GLU A 75 -6.18 -15.30 -8.93
N ALA A 76 -4.88 -15.36 -9.20
CA ALA A 76 -4.10 -16.56 -8.92
C ALA A 76 -3.99 -16.81 -7.40
N ILE A 77 -3.79 -15.76 -6.61
CA ILE A 77 -3.75 -15.85 -5.15
C ILE A 77 -5.12 -16.28 -4.60
N SER A 78 -6.21 -15.66 -5.08
CA SER A 78 -7.57 -15.95 -4.58
C SER A 78 -8.01 -17.39 -4.84
N LYS A 79 -7.48 -18.05 -5.87
CA LYS A 79 -7.72 -19.48 -6.15
C LYS A 79 -7.01 -20.42 -5.18
N VAL A 80 -5.89 -20.01 -4.59
CA VAL A 80 -5.08 -20.86 -3.70
C VAL A 80 -5.46 -20.68 -2.24
N VAL A 81 -5.87 -19.46 -1.85
CA VAL A 81 -6.25 -19.11 -0.46
C VAL A 81 -7.68 -19.57 -0.11
N LYS A 82 -8.33 -20.33 -0.99
CA LYS A 82 -9.72 -20.79 -0.85
C LYS A 82 -9.82 -22.14 -0.15
#